data_AF-A0A1D8SC45-F1
#
_entry.id   AF-A0A1D8SC45-F1
#
_cell.length_a   1.000
_cell.length_b   1.000
_cell.length_c   1.000
_cell.angle_alpha   90.00
_cell.angle_beta   90.00
_cell.angle_gamma   90.00
#
_symmetry.space_group_name_H-M   'P 1'
#
loop_
_entity.id
_entity.type
_entity.pdbx_description
1 polymer ?
#
loop_
_entity_poly.entity_id
_entity_poly.type
_entity_poly.pdbx_seq_one_letter_code
_entity_poly.pdbx_strand_id
1 'polypeptide(L)'
;MEQNAAFNITTIAKMVGSDLVEPMLISYQENMHSQLPKLQETATTQSVSELHRLAHSMKSSSRFIGSEALSELCFQLEMKTAADAQWHADYVVQIAQLCQLSRDVLEQIAIYIEQREASSR
;
A
#
# COMPACT_ATOMS: atom_id res chain seq x y z
N MET A 1 -19.02 6.53 -11.99
CA MET A 1 -17.62 6.83 -11.61
C MET A 1 -17.32 6.02 -10.37
N GLU A 2 -16.86 4.78 -10.56
CA GLU A 2 -16.58 3.86 -9.47
C GLU A 2 -15.33 4.34 -8.74
N GLN A 3 -15.55 5.02 -7.61
CA GLN A 3 -14.54 5.10 -6.56
C GLN A 3 -14.40 3.68 -6.02
N ASN A 4 -13.35 2.96 -6.39
CA ASN A 4 -13.00 1.78 -5.62
C ASN A 4 -12.48 2.29 -4.26
N ALA A 5 -13.07 1.85 -3.15
CA ALA A 5 -12.67 2.30 -1.82
C ALA A 5 -11.18 2.01 -1.51
N ALA A 6 -10.57 1.07 -2.26
CA ALA A 6 -9.18 0.68 -2.12
C ALA A 6 -8.19 1.62 -2.84
N PHE A 7 -8.54 2.20 -3.99
CA PHE A 7 -7.64 3.03 -4.82
C PHE A 7 -8.41 3.93 -5.80
N ASN A 8 -7.79 5.02 -6.26
CA ASN A 8 -8.49 6.03 -7.05
C ASN A 8 -7.89 6.23 -8.45
N ILE A 9 -8.58 5.73 -9.47
CA ILE A 9 -8.21 5.84 -10.89
C ILE A 9 -8.03 7.29 -11.33
N THR A 10 -8.91 8.20 -10.88
CA THR A 10 -8.82 9.62 -11.26
C THR A 10 -7.58 10.26 -10.66
N THR A 11 -7.19 9.89 -9.44
CA THR A 11 -5.93 10.32 -8.84
C THR A 11 -4.75 9.84 -9.65
N ILE A 12 -4.71 8.55 -10.01
CA ILE A 12 -3.62 7.98 -10.81
C ILE A 12 -3.53 8.67 -12.18
N ALA A 13 -4.65 8.77 -12.90
CA ALA A 13 -4.71 9.38 -14.22
C ALA A 13 -4.28 10.85 -14.21
N LYS A 14 -4.54 11.60 -13.13
CA LYS A 14 -4.03 12.97 -12.98
C LYS A 14 -2.50 13.03 -12.81
N MET A 15 -1.89 11.99 -12.25
CA MET A 15 -0.44 11.95 -11.99
C MET A 15 0.35 11.42 -13.19
N VAL A 16 -0.17 10.41 -13.90
CA VAL A 16 0.56 9.73 -14.98
C VAL A 16 -0.14 9.78 -16.35
N GLY A 17 -1.36 10.29 -16.44
CA GLY A 17 -2.19 10.20 -17.64
C GLY A 17 -3.04 8.93 -17.68
N SER A 18 -4.18 8.99 -18.36
CA SER A 18 -5.17 7.90 -18.40
C SER A 18 -4.62 6.60 -19.01
N ASP A 19 -3.76 6.70 -20.02
CA ASP A 19 -3.19 5.54 -20.72
C ASP A 19 -2.13 4.80 -19.89
N LEU A 20 -1.62 5.42 -18.83
CA LEU A 20 -0.59 4.86 -17.96
C LEU A 20 -1.13 4.36 -16.61
N VAL A 21 -2.45 4.39 -16.40
CA VAL A 21 -3.06 3.92 -15.15
C VAL A 21 -2.76 2.44 -14.90
N GLU A 22 -3.00 1.58 -15.88
CA GLU A 22 -2.81 0.13 -15.73
C GLU A 22 -1.33 -0.25 -15.53
N PRO A 23 -0.36 0.24 -16.33
CA PRO A 23 1.06 0.04 -16.04
C PRO A 23 1.48 0.49 -14.64
N MET A 24 0.91 1.59 -14.15
CA MET A 24 1.20 2.08 -12.80
C MET A 24 0.67 1.13 -11.73
N LEU A 25 -0.54 0.59 -11.90
CA LEU A 25 -1.14 -0.37 -10.98
C LEU A 25 -0.34 -1.69 -10.96
N ILE A 26 0.14 -2.16 -12.11
CA ILE A 26 1.02 -3.33 -12.19
C ILE A 26 2.32 -3.08 -11.42
N SER A 27 2.97 -1.93 -11.66
CA SER A 27 4.21 -1.56 -10.95
C SER A 27 3.98 -1.47 -9.42
N TYR A 28 2.83 -0.96 -9.00
CA TYR A 28 2.45 -0.96 -7.59
C TYR A 28 2.33 -2.38 -7.02
N GLN A 29 1.67 -3.31 -7.73
CA GLN A 29 1.56 -4.71 -7.31
C GLN A 29 2.95 -5.36 -7.13
N GLU A 30 3.85 -5.18 -8.09
CA GLU A 30 5.22 -5.68 -8.02
C GLU A 30 5.98 -5.13 -6.80
N ASN A 31 5.89 -3.82 -6.57
CA ASN A 31 6.51 -3.20 -5.40
C ASN A 31 5.96 -3.81 -4.09
N MET A 32 4.64 -3.97 -3.98
CA MET A 32 4.00 -4.51 -2.78
C MET A 32 4.36 -5.98 -2.52
N HIS A 33 4.51 -6.80 -3.57
CA HIS A 33 5.01 -8.17 -3.43
C HIS A 33 6.40 -8.23 -2.79
N SER A 34 7.24 -7.21 -3.01
CA SER A 34 8.57 -7.12 -2.38
C SER A 34 8.55 -6.56 -0.94
N GLN A 35 7.54 -5.74 -0.60
CA GLN A 35 7.45 -5.04 0.68
C GLN A 35 6.69 -5.85 1.74
N LEU A 36 5.63 -6.57 1.36
CA LEU A 36 4.81 -7.32 2.30
C LEU A 36 5.58 -8.38 3.10
N PRO A 37 6.45 -9.22 2.50
CA PRO A 37 7.25 -10.17 3.27
C PRO A 37 8.18 -9.49 4.27
N LYS A 38 8.79 -8.36 3.89
CA LYS A 38 9.68 -7.57 4.77
C LYS A 38 8.92 -6.97 5.94
N LEU A 39 7.70 -6.49 5.70
CA LEU A 39 6.82 -5.97 6.74
C LEU A 39 6.43 -7.06 7.74
N GLN A 40 6.12 -8.27 7.25
CA GLN A 40 5.85 -9.43 8.11
C GLN A 40 7.08 -9.86 8.92
N GLU A 41 8.25 -9.91 8.28
CA GLU A 41 9.52 -10.21 8.94
C GLU A 41 9.85 -9.18 10.03
N THR A 42 9.50 -7.91 9.82
CA THR A 42 9.69 -6.84 10.80
C THR A 42 8.93 -7.11 12.11
N ALA A 43 7.77 -7.77 12.06
CA ALA A 43 7.05 -8.18 13.27
C ALA A 43 7.80 -9.26 14.07
N THR A 44 8.56 -10.12 13.39
CA THR A 44 9.37 -11.18 14.01
C THR A 44 10.69 -10.62 14.56
N THR A 45 11.35 -9.76 13.78
CA THR A 45 12.64 -9.16 14.15
C THR A 45 12.51 -7.99 15.12
N GLN A 46 11.28 -7.47 15.29
CA GLN A 46 10.95 -6.35 16.17
C GLN A 46 11.79 -5.08 15.86
N SER A 47 12.11 -4.87 14.59
CA SER A 47 12.95 -3.75 14.16
C SER A 47 12.12 -2.48 13.90
N VAL A 48 12.18 -1.51 14.81
CA VAL A 48 11.48 -0.23 14.67
C VAL A 48 12.00 0.60 13.51
N SER A 49 13.32 0.62 13.27
CA SER A 49 13.90 1.35 12.14
C SER A 49 13.41 0.80 10.80
N GLU A 50 13.26 -0.52 10.70
CA GLU A 50 12.78 -1.16 9.49
C GLU A 50 11.28 -0.92 9.29
N LEU A 51 10.50 -0.96 10.38
CA LEU A 51 9.09 -0.58 10.36
C LEU A 51 8.90 0.87 9.88
N HIS A 52 9.69 1.80 10.41
CA HIS A 52 9.66 3.21 10.00
C HIS A 52 9.94 3.36 8.50
N ARG A 53 11.02 2.75 8.02
CA ARG A 53 11.43 2.83 6.61
C ARG A 53 10.37 2.23 5.67
N LEU A 54 9.79 1.08 6.04
CA LEU A 54 8.72 0.44 5.28
C LEU A 54 7.45 1.29 5.29
N ALA A 55 7.03 1.81 6.45
CA ALA A 55 5.87 2.69 6.57
C ALA A 55 6.04 3.96 5.72
N HIS A 56 7.20 4.60 5.74
CA HIS A 56 7.50 5.76 4.89
C HIS A 56 7.39 5.44 3.40
N SER A 57 7.97 4.32 2.96
CA SER A 57 7.95 3.90 1.56
C SER A 57 6.53 3.54 1.11
N MET A 58 5.81 2.74 1.89
CA MET A 58 4.44 2.31 1.63
C MET A 58 3.46 3.49 1.64
N LYS A 59 3.66 4.50 2.50
CA LYS A 59 2.87 5.74 2.49
C LYS A 59 2.94 6.42 1.13
N SER A 60 4.15 6.59 0.60
CA SER A 60 4.36 7.28 -0.68
C SER A 60 3.73 6.52 -1.85
N SER A 61 3.92 5.20 -1.93
CA SER A 61 3.30 4.37 -2.97
C SER A 61 1.76 4.35 -2.85
N SER A 62 1.21 4.30 -1.63
CA SER A 62 -0.23 4.32 -1.38
C SER A 62 -0.88 5.63 -1.82
N ARG A 63 -0.23 6.78 -1.59
CA ARG A 63 -0.71 8.07 -2.09
C ARG A 63 -0.75 8.12 -3.61
N PHE A 64 0.23 7.50 -4.26
CA PHE A 64 0.33 7.50 -5.72
C PHE A 64 -0.85 6.79 -6.38
N ILE A 65 -1.33 5.69 -5.78
CA ILE A 65 -2.54 4.99 -6.25
C ILE A 65 -3.84 5.60 -5.72
N GLY A 66 -3.77 6.66 -4.92
CA GLY A 66 -4.93 7.28 -4.29
C GLY A 66 -5.61 6.40 -3.23
N SER A 67 -4.85 5.53 -2.56
CA SER A 67 -5.34 4.74 -1.43
C SER A 67 -5.19 5.53 -0.13
N GLU A 68 -6.26 6.23 0.27
CA GLU A 68 -6.26 7.10 1.45
C GLU A 68 -6.12 6.30 2.75
N ALA A 69 -6.91 5.24 2.92
CA ALA A 69 -6.86 4.42 4.13
C ALA A 69 -5.47 3.80 4.36
N LEU A 70 -4.83 3.31 3.29
CA LEU A 70 -3.51 2.70 3.37
C LEU A 70 -2.42 3.75 3.66
N SER A 71 -2.50 4.90 2.99
CA SER A 71 -1.59 6.02 3.26
C SER A 71 -1.70 6.52 4.70
N GLU A 72 -2.91 6.60 5.24
CA GLU A 72 -3.14 7.11 6.61
C GLU A 72 -2.57 6.14 7.65
N LEU A 73 -2.83 4.84 7.50
CA LEU A 73 -2.26 3.83 8.40
C LEU A 73 -0.72 3.83 8.36
N CYS A 74 -0.13 3.95 7.17
CA CYS A 74 1.32 4.07 7.02
C CYS A 74 1.87 5.34 7.69
N PHE A 75 1.18 6.47 7.54
CA PHE A 75 1.58 7.72 8.18
C PHE A 75 1.53 7.62 9.71
N GLN A 76 0.48 7.03 10.28
CA GLN A 76 0.37 6.82 11.72
C GLN A 76 1.52 5.95 12.26
N LEU A 77 1.84 4.85 11.57
CA LEU A 77 2.98 3.99 11.91
C LEU A 77 4.33 4.72 11.81
N GLU A 78 4.54 5.47 10.74
CA GLU A 78 5.75 6.29 10.55
C GLU A 78 5.93 7.31 11.67
N MET A 79 4.85 8.00 12.08
CA MET A 79 4.89 8.96 13.19
C MET A 79 5.18 8.30 14.54
N LYS A 80 4.55 7.16 14.83
CA LYS A 80 4.81 6.42 16.08
C LYS A 80 6.27 5.96 16.17
N THR A 81 6.78 5.37 15.09
CA THR A 81 8.17 4.88 15.02
C THR A 81 9.21 6.01 14.99
N ALA A 82 8.84 7.20 14.53
CA ALA A 82 9.70 8.39 14.62
C ALA A 82 9.72 8.99 16.04
N ALA A 83 8.60 8.89 16.77
CA ALA A 83 8.48 9.41 18.13
C ALA A 83 9.18 8.52 19.18
N ASP A 84 9.20 7.21 18.94
CA ASP A 84 9.81 6.24 19.84
C ASP A 84 10.55 5.14 19.08
N ALA A 85 11.82 4.96 19.41
CA ALA A 85 12.69 3.94 18.83
C ALA A 85 12.50 2.54 19.44
N GLN A 86 11.70 2.40 20.51
CA GLN A 86 11.42 1.14 21.17
C GLN A 86 10.29 0.37 20.46
N TRP A 87 10.42 -0.96 20.40
CA TRP A 87 9.36 -1.82 19.89
C TRP A 87 8.19 -1.88 20.86
N HIS A 88 6.98 -1.65 20.36
CA HIS A 88 5.73 -1.76 21.10
C HIS A 88 4.91 -2.96 20.62
N ALA A 89 4.23 -3.63 21.55
CA ALA A 89 3.44 -4.83 21.24
C ALA A 89 2.29 -4.56 20.25
N ASP A 90 1.75 -3.34 20.23
CA ASP A 90 0.69 -2.93 19.30
C ASP A 90 1.18 -2.82 17.84
N TYR A 91 2.49 -2.70 17.60
CA TYR A 91 3.05 -2.73 16.24
C TYR A 91 2.78 -4.05 15.53
N VAL A 92 2.72 -5.18 16.24
CA VAL A 92 2.36 -6.46 15.63
C VAL A 92 0.94 -6.42 15.05
N VAL A 93 0.00 -5.81 15.79
CA VAL A 93 -1.40 -5.66 15.35
C VAL A 93 -1.49 -4.69 14.17
N GLN A 94 -0.79 -3.56 14.24
CA GLN A 94 -0.78 -2.56 13.16
C GLN A 94 -0.12 -3.08 11.88
N ILE A 95 0.97 -3.86 12.01
CA ILE A 95 1.59 -4.56 10.87
C ILE A 95 0.59 -5.54 10.26
N ALA A 96 -0.11 -6.34 11.08
CA ALA A 96 -1.11 -7.28 10.56
C ALA A 96 -2.25 -6.56 9.82
N GLN A 97 -2.74 -5.44 10.36
CA GLN A 97 -3.74 -4.58 9.72
C GLN A 97 -3.21 -4.00 8.41
N LEU A 98 -1.98 -3.49 8.40
CA LEU A 98 -1.35 -2.93 7.20
C LEU A 98 -1.17 -3.99 6.11
N CYS A 99 -0.73 -5.19 6.48
CA CYS A 99 -0.64 -6.33 5.57
C CYS A 99 -2.00 -6.73 5.00
N GLN A 100 -3.06 -6.72 5.82
CA GLN A 100 -4.40 -7.08 5.36
C GLN A 100 -4.94 -6.05 4.38
N LEU A 101 -4.92 -4.76 4.75
CA LEU A 101 -5.40 -3.69 3.88
C LEU A 101 -4.62 -3.64 2.56
N SER A 102 -3.31 -3.87 2.61
CA SER A 102 -2.48 -3.99 1.41
C SER A 102 -2.94 -5.13 0.50
N ARG A 103 -3.26 -6.31 1.04
CA ARG A 103 -3.76 -7.45 0.25
C ARG A 103 -5.11 -7.14 -0.36
N ASP A 104 -6.01 -6.52 0.38
CA ASP A 104 -7.33 -6.13 -0.13
C ASP A 104 -7.17 -5.17 -1.32
N VAL A 105 -6.26 -4.18 -1.22
CA VAL A 105 -5.94 -3.29 -2.34
C VAL A 105 -5.39 -4.05 -3.55
N LEU A 106 -4.46 -4.99 -3.34
CA LEU A 106 -3.89 -5.79 -4.43
C LEU A 106 -4.95 -6.64 -5.15
N GLU A 107 -5.87 -7.23 -4.41
CA GLU A 107 -7.01 -8.00 -4.95
C GLU A 107 -7.91 -7.09 -5.79
N GLN A 108 -8.27 -5.92 -5.27
CA GLN A 108 -9.09 -4.94 -6.00
C GLN A 108 -8.40 -4.46 -7.30
N ILE A 109 -7.08 -4.29 -7.28
CA ILE A 109 -6.31 -3.95 -8.48
C ILE A 109 -6.36 -5.09 -9.50
N ALA A 110 -6.16 -6.35 -9.06
CA ALA A 110 -6.21 -7.50 -9.95
C ALA A 110 -7.57 -7.62 -10.66
N ILE A 111 -8.67 -7.50 -9.90
CA ILE A 111 -10.04 -7.51 -10.45
C ILE A 111 -10.23 -6.41 -11.49
N TYR A 112 -9.73 -5.19 -11.21
CA TYR A 112 -9.84 -4.07 -12.16
C TYR A 112 -9.10 -4.34 -13.48
N ILE A 113 -7.88 -4.87 -13.41
CA ILE A 113 -7.07 -5.18 -14.60
C ILE A 113 -7.76 -6.28 -15.43
N GLU A 114 -8.24 -7.35 -14.80
CA GLU A 114 -8.96 -8.43 -15.48
C GLU A 114 -10.22 -7.94 -16.20
N GLN A 115 -10.99 -7.05 -15.57
CA GLN A 115 -12.19 -6.44 -16.18
C GLN A 115 -11.86 -5.57 -17.39
N ARG A 116 -10.71 -4.88 -17.37
CA ARG A 116 -10.21 -4.06 -18.48
C ARG A 116 -9.80 -4.91 -19.66
N GLU A 117 -9.08 -6.00 -19.43
CA GLU A 117 -8.72 -6.95 -20.47
C GLU A 117 -9.96 -7.56 -21.13
N ALA A 118 -10.94 -7.98 -20.33
CA ALA A 118 -12.20 -8.56 -20.82
C ALA A 118 -13.04 -7.57 -21.65
N SER A 119 -12.98 -6.28 -21.33
CA SER A 119 -13.69 -5.22 -22.07
C SER A 119 -12.97 -4.75 -23.34
N SER A 120 -11.68 -5.07 -23.46
CA SER A 120 -10.85 -4.75 -24.63
C SER A 120 -10.84 -5.83 -25.71
N ARG A 121 -11.46 -6.99 -25.43
CA ARG A 121 -11.69 -8.12 -26.35
C ARG A 121 -13.07 -8.03 -26.98
#